data_AF-A0A849K1X3-F1
#
_entry.id   AF-A0A849K1X3-F1
#
_cell.length_a   1.000
_cell.length_b   1.000
_cell.length_c   1.000
_cell.angle_alpha   90.00
_cell.angle_beta   90.00
_cell.angle_gamma   90.00
#
_symmetry.space_group_name_H-M   'P 1'
#
loop_
_entity.id
_entity.type
_entity.pdbx_description
1 polymer ?
#
loop_
_entity_poly.entity_id
_entity_poly.type
_entity_poly.pdbx_seq_one_letter_code
_entity_poly.pdbx_strand_id
1 'polypeptide(L)'
;MPRRRHLLTTAALLPLLTAGCAGPEPGSASACAAPELTWATDTAAAGDAVALHGEGMHSGCEDGSGDTEEPFEFSAASLVVDGEPVEPGPAIPGTLAASEDGTFDMQVALPPDLAEGAQVTVELTVTEGASVVSDALTIGG
;
A
#
# COMPACT_ATOMS: atom_id res chain seq x y z
N MET A 1 44.00 64.47 -32.47
CA MET A 1 44.02 63.71 -33.74
C MET A 1 45.42 63.16 -33.95
N PRO A 2 45.65 62.04 -34.69
CA PRO A 2 44.69 61.03 -35.17
C PRO A 2 44.63 59.89 -34.12
N ARG A 3 44.42 58.57 -34.35
CA ARG A 3 43.85 57.74 -35.45
C ARG A 3 43.21 56.48 -34.80
N ARG A 4 42.22 55.85 -35.45
CA ARG A 4 41.67 54.53 -35.06
C ARG A 4 42.56 53.37 -35.53
N ARG A 5 42.47 52.20 -34.89
CA ARG A 5 42.22 50.90 -35.57
C ARG A 5 41.77 49.80 -34.60
N HIS A 6 40.79 49.01 -35.04
CA HIS A 6 40.17 47.92 -34.29
C HIS A 6 40.89 46.59 -34.56
N LEU A 7 41.05 45.77 -33.52
CA LEU A 7 41.18 44.30 -33.56
C LEU A 7 40.32 43.82 -32.36
N LEU A 8 39.11 43.27 -32.51
CA LEU A 8 38.74 41.97 -33.11
C LEU A 8 39.54 40.79 -32.53
N THR A 9 39.15 40.32 -31.33
CA THR A 9 39.44 38.97 -30.88
C THR A 9 38.30 38.40 -30.01
N THR A 10 37.42 37.65 -30.68
CA THR A 10 36.79 36.40 -30.20
C THR A 10 36.24 36.35 -28.76
N ALA A 11 34.94 36.63 -28.61
CA ALA A 11 34.19 36.16 -27.45
C ALA A 11 33.99 34.64 -27.54
N ALA A 12 34.65 33.88 -26.67
CA ALA A 12 34.42 32.44 -26.54
C ALA A 12 33.12 32.21 -25.77
N LEU A 13 32.01 31.99 -26.47
CA LEU A 13 30.84 31.36 -25.85
C LEU A 13 31.21 29.91 -25.55
N LEU A 14 31.39 29.58 -24.26
CA LEU A 14 31.16 28.22 -23.81
C LEU A 14 29.64 27.99 -23.85
N PRO A 15 29.12 27.02 -24.62
CA PRO A 15 27.81 26.48 -24.31
C PRO A 15 27.95 25.78 -22.96
N LEU A 16 27.31 26.33 -21.93
CA LEU A 16 26.99 25.53 -20.75
C LEU A 16 26.11 24.39 -21.24
N LEU A 17 26.70 23.20 -21.32
CA LEU A 17 25.97 21.95 -21.32
C LEU A 17 25.28 21.86 -19.95
N THR A 18 24.12 22.51 -19.84
CA THR A 18 23.12 22.10 -18.87
C THR A 18 22.81 20.66 -19.23
N ALA A 19 23.40 19.73 -18.49
CA ALA A 19 22.91 18.38 -18.43
C ALA A 19 21.44 18.52 -18.05
N GLY A 20 20.56 18.30 -19.02
CA GLY A 20 19.14 18.16 -18.76
C GLY A 20 18.99 16.89 -17.94
N CYS A 21 19.09 17.03 -16.62
CA CYS A 21 18.40 16.11 -15.74
C CYS A 21 16.94 16.19 -16.17
N ALA A 22 16.50 15.21 -16.95
CA ALA A 22 15.11 14.86 -17.06
C ALA A 22 14.68 14.51 -15.64
N GLY A 23 14.18 15.52 -14.91
CA GLY A 23 13.51 15.28 -13.66
C GLY A 23 12.34 14.36 -13.95
N PRO A 24 12.06 13.35 -13.11
CA PRO A 24 10.90 12.50 -13.31
C PRO A 24 9.66 13.38 -13.44
N GLU A 25 8.90 13.18 -14.51
CA GLU A 25 7.69 13.94 -14.75
C GLU A 25 6.71 13.65 -13.59
N PRO A 26 6.16 14.68 -12.92
CA PRO A 26 5.16 14.48 -11.86
C PRO A 26 3.82 14.06 -12.50
N GLY A 27 3.77 12.80 -12.94
CA GLY A 27 2.68 12.21 -13.73
C GLY A 27 2.82 10.74 -14.09
N SER A 28 3.89 10.04 -13.64
CA SER A 28 4.09 8.61 -13.91
C SER A 28 4.49 7.79 -12.67
N ALA A 29 4.12 8.28 -11.47
CA ALA A 29 4.23 7.55 -10.21
C ALA A 29 2.86 7.01 -9.77
N SER A 30 2.20 6.30 -10.69
CA SER A 30 0.99 5.50 -10.46
C SER A 30 1.21 4.13 -11.09
N ALA A 31 2.07 3.34 -10.46
CA ALA A 31 2.42 1.98 -10.90
C ALA A 31 2.42 1.11 -9.64
N CYS A 32 1.23 0.62 -9.30
CA CYS A 32 0.85 -0.03 -8.04
C CYS A 32 1.04 0.80 -6.76
N ALA A 33 -0.08 1.14 -6.12
CA ALA A 33 -0.09 1.25 -4.66
C ALA A 33 0.22 -0.14 -4.08
N ALA A 34 0.82 -0.20 -2.88
CA ALA A 34 0.90 -1.46 -2.15
C ALA A 34 -0.52 -1.86 -1.69
N PRO A 35 -0.82 -3.15 -1.50
CA PRO A 35 -2.07 -3.56 -0.87
C PRO A 35 -2.11 -3.06 0.57
N GLU A 36 -3.20 -2.38 0.95
CA GLU A 36 -3.40 -1.80 2.28
C GLU A 36 -4.68 -2.38 2.90
N LEU A 37 -4.59 -2.89 4.14
CA LEU A 37 -5.74 -3.33 4.94
C LEU A 37 -5.97 -2.32 6.07
N THR A 38 -7.19 -1.82 6.20
CA THR A 38 -7.53 -0.71 7.10
C THR A 38 -8.81 -1.01 7.88
N TRP A 39 -8.81 -0.83 9.19
CA TRP A 39 -10.01 -0.93 10.01
C TRP A 39 -10.97 0.24 9.78
N ALA A 40 -12.28 -0.03 9.84
CA ALA A 40 -13.31 1.02 9.74
C ALA A 40 -13.38 1.97 10.95
N THR A 41 -12.55 1.76 11.98
CA THR A 41 -12.44 2.56 13.21
C THR A 41 -11.07 2.35 13.85
N ASP A 42 -10.49 3.38 14.46
CA ASP A 42 -9.24 3.26 15.24
C ASP A 42 -9.44 2.50 16.57
N THR A 43 -10.69 2.42 17.06
CA THR A 43 -11.04 1.81 18.35
C THR A 43 -12.34 1.00 18.31
N ALA A 44 -12.36 -0.14 19.00
CA ALA A 44 -13.57 -0.99 19.18
C ALA A 44 -13.54 -1.72 20.54
N ALA A 45 -14.69 -2.25 20.99
CA ALA A 45 -14.78 -3.02 22.22
C ALA A 45 -14.49 -4.51 21.99
N ALA A 46 -14.04 -5.20 23.06
CA ALA A 46 -13.89 -6.65 23.03
C ALA A 46 -15.26 -7.33 22.77
N GLY A 47 -15.31 -8.25 21.81
CA GLY A 47 -16.55 -8.90 21.37
C GLY A 47 -17.29 -8.21 20.22
N ASP A 48 -16.87 -7.02 19.77
CA ASP A 48 -17.45 -6.35 18.61
C ASP A 48 -17.14 -7.09 17.29
N ALA A 49 -18.00 -6.87 16.29
CA ALA A 49 -17.70 -7.20 14.90
C ALA A 49 -17.31 -5.92 14.16
N VAL A 50 -16.06 -5.83 13.72
CA VAL A 50 -15.47 -4.64 13.08
C VAL A 50 -15.25 -4.90 11.60
N ALA A 51 -15.57 -3.93 10.75
CA ALA A 51 -15.29 -4.02 9.33
C ALA A 51 -13.80 -3.74 9.06
N LEU A 52 -13.20 -4.58 8.23
CA LEU A 52 -11.84 -4.44 7.70
C LEU A 52 -11.97 -4.26 6.18
N HIS A 53 -11.46 -3.13 5.69
CA HIS A 53 -11.43 -2.77 4.27
C HIS A 53 -10.05 -3.04 3.68
N GLY A 54 -9.98 -3.33 2.39
CA GLY A 54 -8.74 -3.54 1.65
C GLY A 54 -8.74 -2.79 0.33
N GLU A 55 -7.67 -2.06 0.06
CA GLU A 55 -7.42 -1.36 -1.20
C GLU A 55 -6.16 -1.92 -1.89
N GLY A 56 -6.12 -1.92 -3.23
CA GLY A 56 -4.97 -2.43 -3.99
C GLY A 56 -4.76 -3.96 -3.90
N MET A 57 -5.84 -4.73 -3.65
CA MET A 57 -5.81 -6.18 -3.44
C MET A 57 -5.71 -6.98 -4.76
N HIS A 58 -4.74 -6.64 -5.60
CA HIS A 58 -4.44 -7.33 -6.83
C HIS A 58 -2.94 -7.54 -7.02
N SER A 59 -2.61 -8.56 -7.79
CA SER A 59 -1.29 -8.80 -8.35
C SER A 59 -1.15 -8.09 -9.69
N GLY A 60 0.09 -7.96 -10.20
CA GLY A 60 0.37 -7.25 -11.44
C GLY A 60 0.20 -5.73 -11.32
N CYS A 61 0.70 -4.99 -12.31
CA CYS A 61 0.53 -3.54 -12.43
C CYS A 61 0.25 -3.20 -13.90
N GLU A 62 -0.79 -2.39 -14.18
CA GLU A 62 -0.98 -1.82 -15.52
C GLU A 62 0.01 -0.65 -15.78
N ASP A 63 1.32 -0.93 -15.75
CA ASP A 63 2.40 0.01 -16.09
C ASP A 63 2.83 -0.05 -17.58
N GLY A 64 2.18 -0.93 -18.36
CA GLY A 64 2.52 -1.19 -19.77
C GLY A 64 3.61 -2.24 -20.00
N SER A 65 4.11 -2.91 -18.94
CA SER A 65 4.99 -4.09 -19.03
C SER A 65 4.36 -5.29 -19.73
N GLY A 66 3.03 -5.42 -19.62
CA GLY A 66 2.26 -6.56 -20.12
C GLY A 66 1.89 -7.59 -19.05
N ASP A 67 2.18 -7.31 -17.78
CA ASP A 67 1.59 -8.07 -16.67
C ASP A 67 0.06 -7.90 -16.66
N THR A 68 -0.66 -8.94 -16.26
CA THR A 68 -2.13 -8.90 -16.12
C THR A 68 -2.48 -8.64 -14.66
N GLU A 69 -3.41 -7.71 -14.41
CA GLU A 69 -3.91 -7.49 -13.06
C GLU A 69 -4.90 -8.59 -12.69
N GLU A 70 -4.62 -9.31 -11.61
CA GLU A 70 -5.44 -10.42 -11.11
C GLU A 70 -5.72 -10.21 -9.61
N PRO A 71 -7.00 -10.20 -9.16
CA PRO A 71 -7.37 -10.02 -7.76
C PRO A 71 -6.76 -11.07 -6.85
N PHE A 72 -6.42 -10.69 -5.61
CA PHE A 72 -5.89 -11.63 -4.63
C PHE A 72 -6.95 -12.65 -4.18
N GLU A 73 -6.56 -13.92 -4.17
CA GLU A 73 -7.28 -15.01 -3.50
C GLU A 73 -6.65 -15.29 -2.14
N PHE A 74 -7.41 -15.10 -1.06
CA PHE A 74 -6.98 -15.36 0.32
C PHE A 74 -7.35 -16.78 0.75
N SER A 75 -6.38 -17.47 1.36
CA SER A 75 -6.47 -18.87 1.81
C SER A 75 -6.58 -19.02 3.34
N ALA A 76 -6.16 -18.01 4.10
CA ALA A 76 -6.25 -17.97 5.55
C ALA A 76 -6.32 -16.53 6.06
N ALA A 77 -6.88 -16.37 7.26
CA ALA A 77 -6.80 -15.16 8.07
C ALA A 77 -6.31 -15.53 9.48
N SER A 78 -5.48 -14.67 10.08
CA SER A 78 -5.04 -14.79 11.47
C SER A 78 -5.30 -13.47 12.20
N LEU A 79 -5.80 -13.55 13.43
CA LEU A 79 -5.93 -12.40 14.32
C LEU A 79 -4.69 -12.34 15.19
N VAL A 80 -3.99 -11.21 15.21
CA VAL A 80 -2.77 -11.02 15.99
C VAL A 80 -3.04 -9.94 17.03
N VAL A 81 -2.80 -10.27 18.30
CA VAL A 81 -3.04 -9.40 19.45
C VAL A 81 -1.71 -9.16 20.17
N ASP A 82 -1.32 -7.90 20.28
CA ASP A 82 -0.04 -7.45 20.86
C ASP A 82 1.21 -8.18 20.28
N GLY A 83 1.10 -8.65 19.03
CA GLY A 83 2.15 -9.37 18.30
C GLY A 83 2.06 -10.90 18.33
N GLU A 84 1.14 -11.48 19.10
CA GLU A 84 0.95 -12.94 19.19
C GLU A 84 -0.35 -13.38 18.48
N PRO A 85 -0.34 -14.45 17.67
CA PRO A 85 -1.55 -14.94 16.99
C PRO A 85 -2.54 -15.58 17.97
N VAL A 86 -3.83 -15.31 17.77
CA VAL A 86 -4.94 -15.80 18.60
C VAL A 86 -5.77 -16.85 17.85
N GLU A 87 -6.07 -17.94 18.55
CA GLU A 87 -6.83 -19.08 18.05
C GLU A 87 -8.18 -19.22 18.78
N PRO A 88 -9.31 -19.43 18.07
CA PRO A 88 -9.44 -19.49 16.62
C PRO A 88 -9.38 -18.10 15.98
N GLY A 89 -8.64 -17.98 14.87
CA GLY A 89 -8.64 -16.77 14.03
C GLY A 89 -9.94 -16.56 13.23
N PRO A 90 -10.01 -15.51 12.39
CA PRO A 90 -11.17 -15.22 11.55
C PRO A 90 -11.36 -16.34 10.52
N ALA A 91 -12.57 -16.89 10.43
CA ALA A 91 -12.85 -18.02 9.56
C ALA A 91 -13.02 -17.59 8.10
N ILE A 92 -12.13 -18.06 7.20
CA ILE A 92 -12.36 -18.03 5.75
C ILE A 92 -12.97 -19.37 5.30
N PRO A 93 -14.24 -19.42 4.85
CA PRO A 93 -14.89 -20.66 4.42
C PRO A 93 -14.51 -21.04 2.98
N GLY A 94 -13.29 -21.55 2.78
CA GLY A 94 -12.74 -21.91 1.48
C GLY A 94 -11.77 -20.83 0.96
N THR A 95 -11.91 -20.43 -0.30
CA THR A 95 -11.17 -19.30 -0.87
C THR A 95 -12.04 -18.05 -0.82
N LEU A 96 -11.47 -16.92 -0.42
CA LEU A 96 -12.11 -15.61 -0.46
C LEU A 96 -11.29 -14.70 -1.38
N ALA A 97 -11.90 -14.17 -2.44
CA ALA A 97 -11.23 -13.31 -3.40
C ALA A 97 -11.54 -11.83 -3.16
N ALA A 98 -10.60 -10.95 -3.49
CA ALA A 98 -10.87 -9.54 -3.71
C ALA A 98 -11.73 -9.32 -4.96
N SER A 99 -12.34 -8.13 -5.05
CA SER A 99 -13.09 -7.66 -6.21
C SER A 99 -12.19 -7.41 -7.43
N GLU A 100 -12.78 -7.37 -8.63
CA GLU A 100 -12.07 -7.06 -9.89
C GLU A 100 -11.44 -5.65 -9.91
N ASP A 101 -11.88 -4.73 -9.05
CA ASP A 101 -11.32 -3.38 -8.88
C ASP A 101 -10.25 -3.29 -7.77
N GLY A 102 -9.81 -4.43 -7.22
CA GLY A 102 -8.82 -4.48 -6.15
C GLY A 102 -9.36 -4.11 -4.77
N THR A 103 -10.68 -3.98 -4.60
CA THR A 103 -11.30 -3.77 -3.28
C THR A 103 -11.55 -5.08 -2.53
N PHE A 104 -11.55 -5.01 -1.21
CA PHE A 104 -11.88 -6.14 -0.33
C PHE A 104 -12.61 -5.65 0.91
N ASP A 105 -13.61 -6.39 1.38
CA ASP A 105 -14.36 -6.07 2.60
C ASP A 105 -14.65 -7.35 3.39
N MET A 106 -14.33 -7.36 4.68
CA MET A 106 -14.74 -8.43 5.60
C MET A 106 -15.17 -7.88 6.96
N GLN A 107 -15.98 -8.66 7.69
CA GLN A 107 -16.25 -8.42 9.11
C GLN A 107 -15.43 -9.37 9.96
N VAL A 108 -14.71 -8.83 10.93
CA VAL A 108 -13.88 -9.58 11.87
C VAL A 108 -14.52 -9.49 13.25
N ALA A 109 -14.85 -10.64 13.84
CA ALA A 109 -15.32 -10.71 15.22
C ALA A 109 -14.11 -10.71 16.17
N LEU A 110 -14.06 -9.75 17.07
CA LEU A 110 -13.03 -9.65 18.11
C LEU A 110 -13.36 -10.61 19.26
N PRO A 111 -12.36 -11.28 19.88
CA PRO A 111 -12.58 -12.05 21.10
C PRO A 111 -13.18 -11.18 22.23
N PRO A 112 -14.11 -11.72 23.04
CA PRO A 112 -14.78 -10.97 24.11
C PRO A 112 -13.91 -10.77 25.36
N ASP A 113 -12.74 -11.40 25.41
CA ASP A 113 -11.80 -11.41 26.52
C ASP A 113 -10.51 -10.59 26.26
N LEU A 114 -10.46 -9.82 25.17
CA LEU A 114 -9.36 -8.88 24.93
C LEU A 114 -9.25 -7.82 26.02
N ALA A 115 -8.02 -7.49 26.40
CA ALA A 115 -7.75 -6.44 27.38
C ALA A 115 -7.92 -5.03 26.77
N GLU A 116 -8.41 -4.09 27.57
CA GLU A 116 -8.41 -2.67 27.22
C GLU A 116 -6.97 -2.19 26.95
N GLY A 117 -6.78 -1.48 25.82
CA GLY A 117 -5.48 -1.01 25.35
C GLY A 117 -4.66 -2.03 24.55
N ALA A 118 -5.14 -3.26 24.37
CA ALA A 118 -4.52 -4.22 23.45
C ALA A 118 -4.58 -3.73 22.00
N GLN A 119 -3.54 -4.01 21.21
CA GLN A 119 -3.51 -3.72 19.78
C GLN A 119 -3.83 -4.97 18.98
N VAL A 120 -4.74 -4.84 18.02
CA VAL A 120 -5.22 -5.93 17.16
C VAL A 120 -4.86 -5.63 15.71
N THR A 121 -4.26 -6.60 15.04
CA THR A 121 -4.08 -6.61 13.59
C THR A 121 -4.65 -7.91 13.00
N VAL A 122 -5.00 -7.88 11.72
CA VAL A 122 -5.34 -9.08 10.94
C VAL A 122 -4.28 -9.29 9.87
N GLU A 123 -3.78 -10.52 9.78
CA GLU A 123 -2.96 -10.99 8.67
C GLU A 123 -3.82 -11.85 7.74
N LEU A 124 -3.89 -11.49 6.45
CA LEU A 124 -4.52 -12.28 5.39
C LEU A 124 -3.46 -12.93 4.50
N THR A 125 -3.49 -14.26 4.38
CA THR A 125 -2.53 -15.02 3.58
C THR A 125 -3.03 -15.19 2.14
N VAL A 126 -2.36 -14.54 1.19
CA VAL A 126 -2.62 -14.71 -0.25
C VAL A 126 -2.15 -16.10 -0.71
N THR A 127 -2.97 -16.80 -1.48
CA THR A 127 -2.82 -18.22 -1.84
C THR A 127 -1.50 -18.54 -2.55
N GLU A 128 -1.03 -17.62 -3.40
CA GLU A 128 0.25 -17.73 -4.13
C GLU A 128 1.17 -16.50 -3.88
N GLY A 129 1.00 -15.81 -2.74
CA GLY A 129 1.65 -14.53 -2.46
C GLY A 129 2.21 -14.37 -1.05
N ALA A 130 2.59 -13.14 -0.72
CA ALA A 130 2.89 -12.73 0.65
C ALA A 130 1.60 -12.43 1.42
N SER A 131 1.64 -12.48 2.74
CA SER A 131 0.52 -12.01 3.55
C SER A 131 0.39 -10.48 3.49
N VAL A 132 -0.85 -9.99 3.56
CA VAL A 132 -1.17 -8.57 3.78
C VAL A 132 -1.58 -8.39 5.24
N VAL A 133 -1.09 -7.34 5.91
CA VAL A 133 -1.35 -7.08 7.33
C VAL A 133 -2.09 -5.75 7.47
N SER A 134 -3.09 -5.72 8.34
CA SER A 134 -3.83 -4.49 8.64
C SER A 134 -3.03 -3.46 9.44
N ASP A 135 -3.53 -2.23 9.45
CA ASP A 135 -3.25 -1.29 10.53
C ASP A 135 -3.73 -1.81 11.90
N ALA A 136 -3.36 -1.08 12.97
CA ALA A 136 -3.60 -1.50 14.35
C ALA A 136 -4.88 -0.90 14.93
N LEU A 137 -5.86 -1.75 15.21
CA LEU A 137 -7.06 -1.41 15.98
C LEU A 137 -6.74 -1.44 17.47
N THR A 138 -7.14 -0.41 18.23
CA THR A 138 -6.99 -0.39 19.69
C THR A 138 -8.27 -0.85 20.39
N ILE A 139 -8.17 -1.74 21.37
CA ILE A 139 -9.34 -2.11 22.19
C ILE A 139 -9.66 -1.01 23.20
N GLY A 140 -10.87 -0.44 23.10
CA GLY A 140 -11.39 0.62 23.97
C GLY A 140 -12.80 0.31 24.46
N GLY A 141 -13.09 0.63 25.73
CA GLY A 141 -14.38 0.38 26.40
C GLY A 141 -15.38 1.53 26.39
#